data_AF-A0A4S4E0N5-F1
#
_entry.id   AF-A0A4S4E0N5-F1
#
_cell.length_a   1.000
_cell.length_b   1.000
_cell.length_c   1.000
_cell.angle_alpha   90.00
_cell.angle_beta   90.00
_cell.angle_gamma   90.00
#
_symmetry.space_group_name_H-M   'P 1'
#
loop_
_entity.id
_entity.type
_entity.pdbx_description
1 polymer ?
#
loop_
_entity_poly.entity_id
_entity_poly.type
_entity_poly.pdbx_seq_one_letter_code
_entity_poly.pdbx_strand_id
1 'polypeptide(L)'
;MFPANALVENYPIIYNTTISACNSSELLSEAPFSILICDNMVPFFTQIKQVSMSNQPAAIFISDDPQIFEINIFPYPGVVISPKDAPTLINYAQTVVQPTASIKFQQTFVGTKAAPAVATYTSRGPSPSYPGILKPDVMAPGTLVLASWIPNGYSASIGSNIVLSSDYVTISGTSMACPHASGIAALLKGAHPEWSPAAIRSAMMTTASPIDNTFNQIRDIGLGYEIATPLAMGSGQVDPNRANDPGLIYDATSQDYVKNFTANQILTITRSNSYSCSNTSDLNYPSFIALYTNTTGMVVQTFQRTVTNVGDGATSYTANVIAPTFSVVSVSPDTLVFGKTYEKQNYSLTISYMGDKNGSVTFGSLTWIEENEGHTVRSPIVVSPIINFW
;
A
#
# COMPACT_ATOMS: atom_id res chain seq x y z
N MET A 1 7.99 -16.52 8.99
CA MET A 1 8.72 -16.80 10.26
C MET A 1 8.79 -18.30 10.49
N PHE A 2 9.79 -18.81 11.21
CA PHE A 2 9.87 -20.25 11.49
C PHE A 2 8.66 -20.69 12.35
N PRO A 3 7.89 -21.74 11.98
CA PRO A 3 6.57 -21.99 12.54
C PRO A 3 6.56 -22.73 13.89
N ALA A 4 7.70 -22.95 14.53
CA ALA A 4 7.81 -23.65 15.81
C ALA A 4 8.75 -22.93 16.79
N ASN A 5 8.64 -23.26 18.08
CA ASN A 5 9.58 -22.80 19.10
C ASN A 5 10.83 -23.69 19.11
N ALA A 6 11.71 -23.52 18.11
CA ALA A 6 12.96 -24.27 18.06
C ALA A 6 13.89 -23.91 19.23
N LEU A 7 14.55 -24.92 19.80
CA LEU A 7 15.59 -24.75 20.82
C LEU A 7 16.93 -24.49 20.13
N VAL A 8 17.31 -23.22 20.01
CA VAL A 8 18.62 -22.79 19.51
C VAL A 8 19.31 -22.00 20.62
N GLU A 9 20.08 -22.70 21.46
CA GLU A 9 20.70 -22.14 22.67
C GLU A 9 22.19 -22.49 22.75
N ASN A 10 23.03 -21.45 22.82
CA ASN A 10 24.49 -21.53 22.99
C ASN A 10 25.20 -22.43 21.95
N TYR A 11 24.70 -22.47 20.72
CA TYR A 11 25.37 -23.17 19.63
C TYR A 11 26.59 -22.37 19.15
N PRO A 12 27.69 -23.04 18.72
CA PRO A 12 28.79 -22.37 18.05
C PRO A 12 28.27 -21.60 16.85
N ILE A 13 28.85 -20.44 16.56
CA ILE A 13 28.56 -19.67 15.34
C ILE A 13 29.79 -19.67 14.45
N ILE A 14 29.59 -19.80 13.12
CA ILE A 14 30.68 -19.80 12.16
C ILE A 14 30.41 -18.83 11.02
N TYR A 15 31.45 -18.09 10.66
CA TYR A 15 31.53 -17.37 9.39
C TYR A 15 32.77 -17.85 8.65
N ASN A 16 32.57 -18.45 7.49
CA ASN A 16 33.63 -18.94 6.62
C ASN A 16 33.27 -18.58 5.19
N THR A 17 34.15 -17.82 4.53
CA THR A 17 33.94 -17.30 3.18
C THR A 17 33.67 -18.40 2.14
N THR A 18 34.22 -19.60 2.32
CA THR A 18 33.98 -20.74 1.42
C THR A 18 32.54 -21.25 1.43
N ILE A 19 31.81 -21.11 2.55
CA ILE A 19 30.44 -21.61 2.72
C ILE A 19 29.42 -20.50 2.97
N SER A 20 29.87 -19.27 3.18
CA SER A 20 29.06 -18.07 3.48
C SER A 20 27.98 -17.76 2.43
N ALA A 21 28.14 -18.20 1.19
CA ALA A 21 27.09 -18.06 0.18
C ALA A 21 25.82 -18.87 0.51
N CYS A 22 25.93 -19.90 1.36
CA CYS A 22 24.86 -20.81 1.78
C CYS A 22 24.07 -21.41 0.60
N ASN A 23 24.76 -21.76 -0.48
CA ASN A 23 24.14 -22.17 -1.73
C ASN A 23 24.37 -23.66 -2.11
N SER A 24 25.03 -24.44 -1.25
CA SER A 24 25.32 -25.87 -1.47
C SER A 24 25.11 -26.67 -0.20
N SER A 25 24.06 -27.50 -0.15
CA SER A 25 23.80 -28.37 0.99
C SER A 25 24.94 -29.36 1.29
N GLU A 26 25.69 -29.78 0.27
CA GLU A 26 26.86 -30.68 0.41
C GLU A 26 27.96 -30.01 1.24
N LEU A 27 28.41 -28.82 0.82
CA LEU A 27 29.44 -28.06 1.53
C LEU A 27 28.98 -27.66 2.94
N LEU A 28 27.70 -27.31 3.10
CA LEU A 28 27.15 -26.96 4.40
C LEU A 28 27.05 -28.17 5.34
N SER A 29 26.91 -29.38 4.82
CA SER A 29 26.84 -30.61 5.64
C SER A 29 28.22 -31.08 6.12
N GLU A 30 29.29 -30.70 5.42
CA GLU A 30 30.68 -30.96 5.83
C GLU A 30 31.17 -29.96 6.90
N ALA A 31 30.50 -28.83 7.07
CA ALA A 31 30.84 -27.83 8.06
C ALA A 31 30.56 -28.31 9.50
N PRO A 32 31.31 -27.83 10.52
CA PRO A 32 31.02 -28.12 11.91
C PRO A 32 29.57 -27.77 12.28
N PHE A 33 28.94 -28.59 13.12
CA PHE A 33 27.56 -28.37 13.60
C PHE A 33 27.46 -27.04 14.37
N SER A 34 26.98 -26.00 13.69
CA SER A 34 27.06 -24.60 14.14
C SER A 34 26.02 -23.71 13.43
N ILE A 35 25.70 -22.57 14.03
CA ILE A 35 24.88 -21.54 13.39
C ILE A 35 25.70 -20.92 12.26
N LEU A 36 25.18 -21.03 11.03
CA LEU A 36 25.83 -20.48 9.84
C LEU A 36 25.51 -18.99 9.69
N ILE A 37 26.50 -18.18 9.31
CA ILE A 37 26.27 -16.82 8.81
C ILE A 37 26.28 -16.86 7.27
N CYS A 38 25.17 -16.45 6.66
CA CYS A 38 24.96 -16.46 5.21
C CYS A 38 25.02 -15.02 4.65
N ASP A 39 25.94 -14.77 3.71
CA ASP A 39 26.11 -13.50 3.03
C ASP A 39 25.02 -13.22 2.01
N ASN A 40 24.76 -11.94 1.72
CA ASN A 40 23.80 -11.51 0.70
C ASN A 40 24.35 -11.69 -0.74
N MET A 41 24.79 -12.90 -1.10
CA MET A 41 25.37 -13.22 -2.42
C MET A 41 24.38 -13.91 -3.37
N VAL A 42 23.39 -14.62 -2.82
CA VAL A 42 22.36 -15.33 -3.58
C VAL A 42 20.99 -15.09 -2.93
N PRO A 43 19.87 -15.26 -3.66
CA PRO A 43 18.54 -15.00 -3.11
C PRO A 43 18.26 -15.80 -1.84
N PHE A 44 17.63 -15.16 -0.86
CA PHE A 44 17.29 -15.75 0.44
C PHE A 44 16.58 -17.11 0.32
N PHE A 45 15.64 -17.26 -0.62
CA PHE A 45 14.92 -18.53 -0.84
C PHE A 45 15.81 -19.67 -1.29
N THR A 46 16.88 -19.37 -2.03
CA THR A 46 17.89 -20.37 -2.36
C THR A 46 18.67 -20.75 -1.11
N GLN A 47 19.08 -19.77 -0.30
CA GLN A 47 19.85 -20.03 0.92
C GLN A 47 19.09 -20.89 1.92
N ILE A 48 17.88 -20.47 2.29
CA ILE A 48 17.07 -21.20 3.29
C ILE A 48 16.70 -22.60 2.80
N LYS A 49 16.56 -22.81 1.49
CA LYS A 49 16.37 -24.14 0.91
C LYS A 49 17.62 -25.01 1.13
N GLN A 50 18.81 -24.51 0.81
CA GLN A 50 20.06 -25.28 0.94
C GLN A 50 20.41 -25.54 2.41
N VAL A 51 20.21 -24.54 3.27
CA VAL A 51 20.34 -24.69 4.73
C VAL A 51 19.31 -25.68 5.27
N SER A 52 18.07 -25.69 4.79
CA SER A 52 17.09 -26.68 5.27
C SER A 52 17.39 -28.12 4.84
N MET A 53 18.24 -28.29 3.84
CA MET A 53 18.80 -29.57 3.41
C MET A 53 20.16 -29.88 4.06
N SER A 54 20.69 -28.96 4.88
CA SER A 54 21.88 -29.21 5.70
C SER A 54 21.46 -29.66 7.11
N ASN A 55 22.37 -30.33 7.81
CA ASN A 55 22.17 -30.75 9.19
C ASN A 55 22.62 -29.65 10.19
N GLN A 56 22.48 -28.37 9.88
CA GLN A 56 22.99 -27.29 10.75
C GLN A 56 21.91 -26.81 11.75
N PRO A 57 22.25 -26.43 12.99
CA PRO A 57 21.24 -26.09 14.00
C PRO A 57 20.38 -24.87 13.65
N ALA A 58 20.94 -23.87 12.95
CA ALA A 58 20.24 -22.70 12.45
C ALA A 58 21.10 -21.91 11.45
N ALA A 59 20.55 -20.84 10.86
CA ALA A 59 21.33 -19.86 10.10
C ALA A 59 20.91 -18.41 10.39
N ILE A 60 21.86 -17.50 10.20
CA ILE A 60 21.65 -16.05 10.19
C ILE A 60 21.85 -15.57 8.76
N PHE A 61 20.79 -15.07 8.14
CA PHE A 61 20.77 -14.61 6.76
C PHE A 61 20.97 -13.09 6.72
N ILE A 62 21.98 -12.63 6.00
CA ILE A 62 22.19 -11.20 5.76
C ILE A 62 21.40 -10.82 4.53
N SER A 63 20.38 -9.97 4.69
CA SER A 63 19.58 -9.48 3.55
C SER A 63 18.84 -8.20 3.88
N ASP A 64 18.69 -7.35 2.87
CA ASP A 64 17.83 -6.17 2.83
C ASP A 64 16.68 -6.34 1.83
N ASP A 65 16.45 -7.55 1.31
CA ASP A 65 15.35 -7.83 0.39
C ASP A 65 14.00 -7.66 1.12
N PRO A 66 13.20 -6.66 0.72
CA PRO A 66 11.92 -6.41 1.37
C PRO A 66 10.91 -7.55 1.24
N GLN A 67 11.02 -8.39 0.20
CA GLN A 67 10.09 -9.49 -0.03
C GLN A 67 10.11 -10.52 1.10
N ILE A 68 11.26 -10.67 1.77
CA ILE A 68 11.43 -11.59 2.91
C ILE A 68 10.46 -11.23 4.04
N PHE A 69 10.16 -9.94 4.22
CA PHE A 69 9.27 -9.43 5.25
C PHE A 69 7.80 -9.39 4.82
N GLU A 70 7.52 -9.72 3.55
CA GLU A 70 6.18 -9.75 2.98
C GLU A 70 5.63 -11.15 2.81
N ILE A 71 6.37 -12.20 3.19
CA ILE A 71 5.90 -13.57 3.04
C ILE A 71 6.13 -14.43 4.29
N ASN A 72 5.34 -15.49 4.42
CA ASN A 72 5.43 -16.42 5.54
C ASN A 72 6.06 -17.76 5.15
N ILE A 73 7.23 -17.73 4.48
CA ILE A 73 7.98 -18.94 4.13
C ILE A 73 9.31 -18.93 4.89
N PHE A 74 9.44 -19.81 5.88
CA PHE A 74 10.65 -19.92 6.69
C PHE A 74 10.76 -21.35 7.24
N PRO A 75 11.12 -22.35 6.40
CA PRO A 75 11.02 -23.76 6.77
C PRO A 75 12.09 -24.25 7.75
N TYR A 76 13.04 -23.41 8.14
CA TYR A 76 14.20 -23.81 8.95
C TYR A 76 14.53 -22.78 10.04
N PRO A 77 15.06 -23.18 11.21
CA PRO A 77 15.45 -22.23 12.24
C PRO A 77 16.48 -21.21 11.72
N GLY A 78 16.20 -19.93 11.97
CA GLY A 78 17.10 -18.85 11.60
C GLY A 78 16.50 -17.46 11.78
N VAL A 79 17.33 -16.45 11.53
CA VAL A 79 16.95 -15.03 11.56
C VAL A 79 17.52 -14.31 10.36
N VAL A 80 16.86 -13.24 9.94
CA VAL A 80 17.34 -12.34 8.89
C VAL A 80 17.80 -11.06 9.57
N ILE A 81 19.00 -10.60 9.23
CA ILE A 81 19.56 -9.33 9.73
C ILE A 81 19.89 -8.40 8.58
N SER A 82 19.90 -7.10 8.86
CA SER A 82 20.26 -6.11 7.87
C SER A 82 21.75 -6.18 7.50
N PRO A 83 22.15 -5.82 6.27
CA PRO A 83 23.56 -5.68 5.89
C PRO A 83 24.33 -4.69 6.78
N LYS A 84 23.63 -3.76 7.45
CA LYS A 84 24.23 -2.80 8.38
C LYS A 84 24.72 -3.47 9.67
N ASP A 85 24.04 -4.51 10.14
CA ASP A 85 24.37 -5.22 11.38
C ASP A 85 25.40 -6.34 11.16
N ALA A 86 25.55 -6.78 9.90
CA ALA A 86 26.41 -7.89 9.52
C ALA A 86 27.90 -7.73 9.92
N PRO A 87 28.57 -6.57 9.76
CA PRO A 87 29.99 -6.44 10.10
C PRO A 87 30.28 -6.73 11.57
N THR A 88 29.40 -6.28 12.46
CA THR A 88 29.52 -6.53 13.92
C THR A 88 29.42 -8.02 14.23
N LEU A 89 28.45 -8.71 13.62
CA LEU A 89 28.25 -10.15 13.80
C LEU A 89 29.42 -10.97 13.24
N ILE A 90 29.88 -10.65 12.03
CA ILE A 90 31.00 -11.33 11.38
C ILE A 90 32.28 -11.15 12.19
N ASN A 91 32.56 -9.92 12.66
CA ASN A 91 33.71 -9.65 13.52
C ASN A 91 33.65 -10.46 14.81
N TYR A 92 32.47 -10.54 15.46
CA TYR A 92 32.28 -11.39 16.64
C TYR A 92 32.60 -12.87 16.34
N ALA A 93 32.08 -13.41 15.25
CA ALA A 93 32.29 -14.80 14.85
C ALA A 93 33.76 -15.13 14.48
N GLN A 94 34.55 -14.15 14.04
CA GLN A 94 35.93 -14.35 13.62
C GLN A 94 36.98 -14.09 14.72
N THR A 95 36.68 -13.19 15.66
CA THR A 95 37.69 -12.68 16.62
C THR A 95 37.56 -13.29 18.01
N VAL A 96 36.37 -13.73 18.41
CA VAL A 96 36.12 -14.32 19.73
C VAL A 96 36.50 -15.80 19.70
N VAL A 97 37.14 -16.27 20.77
CA VAL A 97 37.45 -17.70 20.95
C VAL A 97 36.15 -18.44 21.29
N GLN A 98 35.77 -19.42 20.47
CA GLN A 98 34.54 -20.23 20.63
C GLN A 98 33.26 -19.36 20.71
N PRO A 99 32.95 -18.56 19.68
CA PRO A 99 31.78 -17.70 19.69
C PRO A 99 30.52 -18.56 19.67
N THR A 100 29.53 -18.18 20.44
CA THR A 100 28.22 -18.86 20.49
C THR A 100 27.08 -17.87 20.29
N ALA A 101 25.92 -18.38 19.88
CA ALA A 101 24.70 -17.60 19.75
C ALA A 101 23.45 -18.41 20.13
N SER A 102 22.40 -17.68 20.48
CA SER A 102 21.08 -18.22 20.81
C SER A 102 20.01 -17.47 20.02
N ILE A 103 18.98 -18.16 19.55
CA ILE A 103 17.88 -17.59 18.76
C ILE A 103 16.56 -17.99 19.42
N LYS A 104 15.71 -16.99 19.73
CA LYS A 104 14.35 -17.20 20.25
C LYS A 104 13.33 -16.97 19.16
N PHE A 105 12.33 -17.85 19.08
CA PHE A 105 11.29 -17.84 18.06
C PHE A 105 9.92 -17.44 18.65
N GLN A 106 8.92 -17.34 17.77
CA GLN A 106 7.53 -17.02 18.13
C GLN A 106 7.39 -15.70 18.92
N GLN A 107 8.23 -14.73 18.59
CA GLN A 107 8.13 -13.37 19.12
C GLN A 107 7.36 -12.50 18.13
N THR A 108 6.46 -11.65 18.63
CA THR A 108 5.76 -10.64 17.82
C THR A 108 5.92 -9.29 18.51
N PHE A 109 6.47 -8.35 17.76
CA PHE A 109 6.66 -6.98 18.22
C PHE A 109 5.69 -6.07 17.48
N VAL A 110 5.10 -5.12 18.21
CA VAL A 110 4.18 -4.11 17.66
C VAL A 110 4.81 -2.72 17.75
N GLY A 111 4.33 -1.79 16.93
CA GLY A 111 4.83 -0.41 16.94
C GLY A 111 6.08 -0.18 16.07
N THR A 112 6.28 -1.00 15.03
CA THR A 112 7.31 -0.76 14.00
C THR A 112 7.21 0.64 13.42
N LYS A 113 8.36 1.30 13.25
CA LYS A 113 8.47 2.64 12.65
C LYS A 113 9.49 2.60 11.51
N ALA A 114 9.21 3.16 10.34
CA ALA A 114 7.93 3.76 9.93
C ALA A 114 6.86 2.72 9.57
N ALA A 115 5.59 3.01 9.87
CA ALA A 115 4.44 2.26 9.38
C ALA A 115 3.20 3.17 9.23
N PRO A 116 2.33 2.97 8.23
CA PRO A 116 2.43 1.94 7.19
C PRO A 116 3.45 2.31 6.10
N ALA A 117 3.70 1.36 5.20
CA ALA A 117 4.52 1.53 4.01
C ALA A 117 3.91 0.74 2.85
N VAL A 118 4.10 1.22 1.62
CA VAL A 118 3.59 0.54 0.43
C VAL A 118 4.41 -0.72 0.15
N ALA A 119 3.72 -1.85 0.02
CA ALA A 119 4.32 -3.16 -0.20
C ALA A 119 4.89 -3.33 -1.63
N THR A 120 5.88 -4.18 -1.79
CA THR A 120 6.55 -4.43 -3.08
C THR A 120 5.56 -5.00 -4.10
N TYR A 121 4.70 -5.93 -3.68
CA TYR A 121 3.76 -6.66 -4.53
C TYR A 121 2.57 -5.83 -5.01
N THR A 122 2.33 -4.62 -4.49
CA THR A 122 1.14 -3.86 -4.86
C THR A 122 1.20 -3.44 -6.33
N SER A 123 0.07 -3.55 -7.04
CA SER A 123 -0.04 -2.96 -8.37
C SER A 123 -0.11 -1.44 -8.27
N ARG A 124 0.47 -0.76 -9.27
CA ARG A 124 0.56 0.69 -9.33
C ARG A 124 -0.21 1.21 -10.54
N GLY A 125 -0.80 2.40 -10.41
CA GLY A 125 -1.47 3.10 -11.50
C GLY A 125 -0.50 3.81 -12.46
N PRO A 126 -1.01 4.54 -13.47
CA PRO A 126 -2.44 4.72 -13.76
C PRO A 126 -3.14 3.41 -14.18
N SER A 127 -4.47 3.36 -14.12
CA SER A 127 -5.20 2.16 -14.54
C SER A 127 -5.15 1.97 -16.06
N PRO A 128 -4.67 0.83 -16.60
CA PRO A 128 -4.71 0.57 -18.04
C PRO A 128 -6.14 0.46 -18.59
N SER A 129 -7.11 0.11 -17.74
CA SER A 129 -8.52 0.00 -18.11
C SER A 129 -9.17 1.37 -18.32
N TYR A 130 -8.81 2.37 -17.50
CA TYR A 130 -9.26 3.75 -17.65
C TYR A 130 -8.33 4.72 -16.90
N PRO A 131 -7.28 5.25 -17.55
CA PRO A 131 -6.28 6.08 -16.87
C PRO A 131 -6.79 7.48 -16.52
N GLY A 132 -7.96 7.88 -17.04
CA GLY A 132 -8.61 9.15 -16.68
C GLY A 132 -9.10 9.24 -15.23
N ILE A 133 -9.09 8.13 -14.49
CA ILE A 133 -9.38 8.09 -13.05
C ILE A 133 -8.15 7.50 -12.33
N LEU A 134 -7.72 8.19 -11.28
CA LEU A 134 -6.59 7.78 -10.44
C LEU A 134 -6.87 6.43 -9.77
N LYS A 135 -5.89 5.53 -9.83
CA LYS A 135 -5.90 4.24 -9.12
C LYS A 135 -4.53 3.94 -8.51
N PRO A 136 -4.48 3.19 -7.38
CA PRO A 136 -5.61 2.71 -6.57
C PRO A 136 -6.32 3.85 -5.80
N ASP A 137 -7.43 3.56 -5.12
CA ASP A 137 -8.23 4.59 -4.41
C ASP A 137 -7.72 4.90 -3.00
N VAL A 138 -7.42 3.85 -2.23
CA VAL A 138 -7.07 3.91 -0.82
C VAL A 138 -6.18 2.72 -0.45
N MET A 139 -5.33 2.90 0.55
CA MET A 139 -4.45 1.88 1.11
C MET A 139 -5.05 1.29 2.39
N ALA A 140 -4.87 -0.02 2.59
CA ALA A 140 -5.30 -0.74 3.78
C ALA A 140 -4.28 -1.85 4.13
N PRO A 141 -4.30 -2.40 5.37
CA PRO A 141 -3.35 -3.42 5.79
C PRO A 141 -3.47 -4.69 4.93
N GLY A 142 -2.36 -5.09 4.30
CA GLY A 142 -2.34 -6.26 3.41
C GLY A 142 -1.16 -7.21 3.63
N THR A 143 -0.16 -6.84 4.43
CA THR A 143 1.06 -7.64 4.64
C THR A 143 0.94 -8.48 5.91
N LEU A 144 1.18 -9.79 5.78
CA LEU A 144 1.18 -10.77 6.88
C LEU A 144 -0.07 -10.70 7.78
N VAL A 145 -1.24 -10.54 7.16
CA VAL A 145 -2.53 -10.49 7.87
C VAL A 145 -2.91 -11.90 8.32
N LEU A 146 -3.15 -12.06 9.63
CA LEU A 146 -3.65 -13.30 10.23
C LEU A 146 -5.17 -13.42 9.99
N ALA A 147 -5.61 -14.51 9.37
CA ALA A 147 -7.02 -14.80 9.15
C ALA A 147 -7.31 -16.30 9.22
N SER A 148 -8.59 -16.67 9.29
CA SER A 148 -9.05 -18.06 9.28
C SER A 148 -8.60 -18.78 8.01
N TRP A 149 -8.28 -20.06 8.15
CA TRP A 149 -7.80 -20.92 7.07
C TRP A 149 -8.51 -22.28 7.09
N ILE A 150 -8.31 -23.06 6.03
CA ILE A 150 -8.84 -24.42 5.97
C ILE A 150 -8.04 -25.29 6.95
N PRO A 151 -8.66 -25.90 8.00
CA PRO A 151 -7.94 -26.58 9.08
C PRO A 151 -7.02 -27.72 8.62
N ASN A 152 -7.37 -28.39 7.52
CA ASN A 152 -6.61 -29.50 6.94
C ASN A 152 -5.80 -29.07 5.69
N GLY A 153 -5.72 -27.78 5.41
CA GLY A 153 -4.96 -27.22 4.29
C GLY A 153 -3.49 -27.00 4.65
N TYR A 154 -2.64 -26.89 3.62
CA TYR A 154 -1.25 -26.47 3.79
C TYR A 154 -1.21 -25.06 4.40
N SER A 155 -0.39 -24.87 5.44
CA SER A 155 -0.17 -23.56 6.09
C SER A 155 1.31 -23.17 6.16
N ALA A 156 2.19 -24.13 6.44
CA ALA A 156 3.64 -23.94 6.52
C ALA A 156 4.34 -25.30 6.39
N SER A 157 5.67 -25.28 6.36
CA SER A 157 6.49 -26.49 6.43
C SER A 157 7.64 -26.34 7.43
N ILE A 158 8.10 -27.47 7.95
CA ILE A 158 9.38 -27.59 8.68
C ILE A 158 10.27 -28.54 7.87
N GLY A 159 11.44 -28.06 7.47
CA GLY A 159 12.29 -28.77 6.53
C GLY A 159 11.58 -29.04 5.19
N SER A 160 12.00 -30.12 4.53
CA SER A 160 11.48 -30.55 3.23
C SER A 160 10.34 -31.56 3.30
N ASN A 161 10.03 -32.09 4.50
CA ASN A 161 9.19 -33.27 4.67
C ASN A 161 8.04 -33.11 5.69
N ILE A 162 8.05 -32.08 6.54
CA ILE A 162 6.97 -31.85 7.51
C ILE A 162 6.08 -30.74 6.98
N VAL A 163 4.82 -31.09 6.68
CA VAL A 163 3.77 -30.13 6.30
C VAL A 163 2.89 -29.86 7.52
N LEU A 164 2.59 -28.58 7.75
CA LEU A 164 1.75 -28.13 8.85
C LEU A 164 0.41 -27.62 8.33
N SER A 165 -0.63 -27.84 9.12
CA SER A 165 -1.95 -27.23 8.95
C SER A 165 -2.28 -26.36 10.16
N SER A 166 -3.21 -25.42 9.98
CA SER A 166 -3.62 -24.48 11.02
C SER A 166 -5.01 -23.93 10.70
N ASP A 167 -5.79 -23.64 11.74
CA ASP A 167 -7.07 -22.94 11.62
C ASP A 167 -6.89 -21.46 11.22
N TYR A 168 -5.67 -20.92 11.36
CA TYR A 168 -5.32 -19.55 11.01
C TYR A 168 -3.95 -19.47 10.33
N VAL A 169 -3.83 -18.59 9.34
CA VAL A 169 -2.56 -18.35 8.63
C VAL A 169 -2.34 -16.85 8.44
N THR A 170 -1.07 -16.44 8.43
CA THR A 170 -0.67 -15.11 7.97
C THR A 170 -0.31 -15.14 6.50
N ILE A 171 -1.01 -14.35 5.69
CA ILE A 171 -0.73 -14.20 4.26
C ILE A 171 -0.68 -12.73 3.88
N SER A 172 -0.07 -12.45 2.74
CA SER A 172 0.08 -11.09 2.22
C SER A 172 -0.59 -10.95 0.86
N GLY A 173 -1.05 -9.73 0.58
CA GLY A 173 -1.59 -9.37 -0.72
C GLY A 173 -2.59 -8.23 -0.64
N THR A 174 -2.88 -7.63 -1.79
CA THR A 174 -4.03 -6.73 -1.94
C THR A 174 -5.35 -7.46 -1.68
N SER A 175 -5.39 -8.78 -1.87
CA SER A 175 -6.48 -9.67 -1.43
C SER A 175 -6.77 -9.60 0.07
N MET A 176 -5.79 -9.23 0.91
CA MET A 176 -5.95 -9.05 2.36
C MET A 176 -6.31 -7.59 2.69
N ALA A 177 -5.85 -6.63 1.90
CA ALA A 177 -6.22 -5.22 2.04
C ALA A 177 -7.70 -4.96 1.66
N CYS A 178 -8.18 -5.59 0.60
CA CYS A 178 -9.55 -5.48 0.10
C CYS A 178 -10.64 -5.76 1.17
N PRO A 179 -10.60 -6.87 1.94
CA PRO A 179 -11.62 -7.15 2.95
C PRO A 179 -11.57 -6.17 4.13
N HIS A 180 -10.41 -5.58 4.47
CA HIS A 180 -10.36 -4.49 5.46
C HIS A 180 -11.13 -3.26 4.97
N ALA A 181 -10.85 -2.79 3.75
CA ALA A 181 -11.57 -1.67 3.15
C ALA A 181 -13.07 -1.99 3.00
N SER A 182 -13.42 -3.21 2.61
CA SER A 182 -14.82 -3.66 2.47
C SER A 182 -15.56 -3.68 3.81
N GLY A 183 -14.91 -4.15 4.87
CA GLY A 183 -15.47 -4.14 6.23
C GLY A 183 -15.71 -2.72 6.74
N ILE A 184 -14.76 -1.81 6.51
CA ILE A 184 -14.92 -0.39 6.83
C ILE A 184 -16.08 0.22 6.04
N ALA A 185 -16.15 -0.04 4.73
CA ALA A 185 -17.26 0.43 3.90
C ALA A 185 -18.63 -0.08 4.39
N ALA A 186 -18.71 -1.34 4.84
CA ALA A 186 -19.92 -1.92 5.39
C ALA A 186 -20.32 -1.27 6.73
N LEU A 187 -19.35 -0.98 7.60
CA LEU A 187 -19.60 -0.26 8.85
C LEU A 187 -20.09 1.16 8.59
N LEU A 188 -19.47 1.87 7.64
CA LEU A 188 -19.92 3.19 7.21
C LEU A 188 -21.33 3.15 6.63
N LYS A 189 -21.68 2.12 5.85
CA LYS A 189 -23.05 1.92 5.37
C LYS A 189 -24.04 1.64 6.49
N GLY A 190 -23.61 0.98 7.56
CA GLY A 190 -24.42 0.76 8.75
C GLY A 190 -24.64 2.04 9.56
N ALA A 191 -23.61 2.88 9.68
CA ALA A 191 -23.67 4.17 10.38
C ALA A 191 -24.46 5.23 9.58
N HIS A 192 -24.36 5.19 8.25
CA HIS A 192 -24.99 6.12 7.31
C HIS A 192 -25.81 5.35 6.24
N PRO A 193 -27.00 4.81 6.59
CA PRO A 193 -27.79 3.97 5.71
C PRO A 193 -28.21 4.61 4.38
N GLU A 194 -28.26 5.93 4.31
CA GLU A 194 -28.62 6.71 3.13
C GLU A 194 -27.44 6.96 2.17
N TRP A 195 -26.19 6.82 2.63
CA TRP A 195 -25.03 7.09 1.81
C TRP A 195 -24.95 6.15 0.61
N SER A 196 -24.68 6.72 -0.57
CA SER A 196 -24.40 5.95 -1.77
C SER A 196 -23.05 5.22 -1.65
N PRO A 197 -22.78 4.21 -2.50
CA PRO A 197 -21.45 3.62 -2.60
C PRO A 197 -20.35 4.66 -2.94
N ALA A 198 -20.68 5.71 -3.71
CA ALA A 198 -19.74 6.78 -4.04
C ALA A 198 -19.46 7.69 -2.84
N ALA A 199 -20.47 7.99 -2.03
CA ALA A 199 -20.35 8.72 -0.78
C ALA A 199 -19.45 7.99 0.22
N ILE A 200 -19.64 6.67 0.41
CA ILE A 200 -18.80 5.85 1.29
C ILE A 200 -17.36 5.82 0.81
N ARG A 201 -17.13 5.58 -0.50
CA ARG A 201 -15.79 5.65 -1.09
C ARG A 201 -15.17 7.04 -0.86
N SER A 202 -15.95 8.10 -1.07
CA SER A 202 -15.49 9.46 -0.84
C SER A 202 -15.02 9.65 0.59
N ALA A 203 -15.84 9.29 1.57
CA ALA A 203 -15.51 9.44 2.98
C ALA A 203 -14.20 8.72 3.35
N MET A 204 -14.03 7.48 2.87
CA MET A 204 -12.80 6.71 3.08
C MET A 204 -11.57 7.34 2.42
N MET A 205 -11.73 7.92 1.22
CA MET A 205 -10.62 8.52 0.47
C MET A 205 -10.22 9.87 1.06
N THR A 206 -11.18 10.76 1.32
CA THR A 206 -10.90 12.15 1.71
C THR A 206 -10.36 12.30 3.12
N THR A 207 -10.54 11.27 3.94
CA THR A 207 -10.07 11.21 5.32
C THR A 207 -8.85 10.32 5.50
N ALA A 208 -8.42 9.61 4.45
CA ALA A 208 -7.24 8.75 4.47
C ALA A 208 -5.96 9.53 4.81
N SER A 209 -5.07 8.89 5.56
CA SER A 209 -3.79 9.46 5.99
C SER A 209 -2.70 9.21 4.94
N PRO A 210 -2.08 10.25 4.36
CA PRO A 210 -0.90 10.10 3.51
C PRO A 210 0.41 10.01 4.32
N ILE A 211 0.33 10.03 5.66
CA ILE A 211 1.48 10.03 6.56
C ILE A 211 1.55 8.76 7.42
N ASP A 212 2.77 8.40 7.79
CA ASP A 212 3.09 7.28 8.66
C ASP A 212 3.08 7.66 10.15
N ASN A 213 3.32 6.67 11.01
CA ASN A 213 3.40 6.82 12.47
C ASN A 213 4.67 7.55 12.97
N THR A 214 5.49 8.09 12.06
CA THR A 214 6.57 9.04 12.33
C THR A 214 6.24 10.46 11.87
N PHE A 215 5.00 10.69 11.42
CA PHE A 215 4.50 11.94 10.86
C PHE A 215 5.19 12.37 9.55
N ASN A 216 5.82 11.41 8.86
CA ASN A 216 6.40 11.62 7.54
C ASN A 216 5.49 11.05 6.45
N GLN A 217 5.69 11.45 5.19
CA GLN A 217 4.96 10.83 4.08
C GLN A 217 5.27 9.33 3.99
N ILE A 218 4.21 8.54 3.75
CA ILE A 218 4.31 7.09 3.58
C ILE A 218 5.36 6.77 2.50
N ARG A 219 6.18 5.74 2.75
CA ARG A 219 7.24 5.29 1.83
C ARG A 219 6.83 4.10 1.00
N ASP A 220 7.40 3.97 -0.19
CA ASP A 220 7.24 2.82 -1.08
C ASP A 220 8.45 1.88 -1.00
N ILE A 221 8.26 0.75 -0.33
CA ILE A 221 9.31 -0.26 -0.14
C ILE A 221 9.70 -0.89 -1.49
N GLY A 222 8.74 -1.05 -2.40
CA GLY A 222 8.98 -1.59 -3.74
C GLY A 222 9.80 -0.67 -4.65
N LEU A 223 9.93 0.60 -4.28
CA LEU A 223 10.71 1.62 -4.99
C LEU A 223 11.79 2.21 -4.07
N GLY A 224 12.48 1.37 -3.29
CA GLY A 224 13.66 1.80 -2.54
C GLY A 224 13.38 2.83 -1.43
N TYR A 225 12.19 2.78 -0.83
CA TYR A 225 11.74 3.71 0.22
C TYR A 225 11.60 5.18 -0.25
N GLU A 226 11.38 5.40 -1.55
CA GLU A 226 10.91 6.68 -2.07
C GLU A 226 9.55 7.08 -1.46
N ILE A 227 9.17 8.35 -1.60
CA ILE A 227 7.85 8.81 -1.13
C ILE A 227 6.78 8.12 -1.98
N ALA A 228 5.82 7.45 -1.34
CA ALA A 228 4.75 6.76 -2.03
C ALA A 228 3.88 7.77 -2.80
N THR A 229 3.71 7.51 -4.09
CA THR A 229 2.82 8.32 -4.92
C THR A 229 1.37 7.89 -4.73
N PRO A 230 0.39 8.75 -5.05
CA PRO A 230 -1.01 8.32 -5.09
C PRO A 230 -1.27 7.19 -6.12
N LEU A 231 -0.38 6.96 -7.08
CA LEU A 231 -0.48 5.80 -7.97
C LEU A 231 -0.14 4.47 -7.27
N ALA A 232 0.42 4.51 -6.06
CA ALA A 232 0.75 3.32 -5.27
C ALA A 232 -0.17 3.15 -4.05
N MET A 233 -0.62 4.24 -3.43
CA MET A 233 -1.45 4.22 -2.21
C MET A 233 -2.82 4.92 -2.33
N GLY A 234 -3.13 5.50 -3.49
CA GLY A 234 -4.32 6.33 -3.65
C GLY A 234 -4.29 7.55 -2.73
N SER A 235 -5.36 7.73 -1.95
CA SER A 235 -5.47 8.85 -1.02
C SER A 235 -4.59 8.69 0.23
N GLY A 236 -4.13 7.47 0.53
CA GLY A 236 -3.36 7.12 1.72
C GLY A 236 -3.98 5.95 2.48
N GLN A 237 -3.47 5.68 3.68
CA GLN A 237 -3.98 4.65 4.59
C GLN A 237 -5.37 5.02 5.09
N VAL A 238 -6.32 4.09 5.00
CA VAL A 238 -7.69 4.28 5.49
C VAL A 238 -7.72 4.62 6.98
N ASP A 239 -8.53 5.61 7.36
CA ASP A 239 -8.83 6.00 8.73
C ASP A 239 -10.33 5.80 8.99
N PRO A 240 -10.74 4.67 9.60
CA PRO A 240 -12.16 4.34 9.76
C PRO A 240 -12.93 5.37 10.61
N ASN A 241 -12.27 5.91 11.64
CA ASN A 241 -12.93 6.81 12.59
C ASN A 241 -13.18 8.17 11.95
N ARG A 242 -12.19 8.70 11.23
CA ARG A 242 -12.38 9.95 10.47
C ARG A 242 -13.35 9.76 9.31
N ALA A 243 -13.34 8.61 8.65
CA ALA A 243 -14.27 8.33 7.55
C ALA A 243 -15.75 8.28 7.99
N ASN A 244 -16.02 8.05 9.29
CA ASN A 244 -17.37 8.08 9.82
C ASN A 244 -17.96 9.51 9.86
N ASP A 245 -17.12 10.54 9.92
CA ASP A 245 -17.53 11.93 9.91
C ASP A 245 -16.58 12.76 9.02
N PRO A 246 -16.77 12.71 7.69
CA PRO A 246 -15.83 13.27 6.73
C PRO A 246 -16.04 14.77 6.46
N GLY A 247 -17.09 15.40 7.00
CA GLY A 247 -17.51 16.78 6.68
C GLY A 247 -18.12 16.93 5.29
N LEU A 248 -17.34 16.65 4.22
CA LEU A 248 -17.81 16.69 2.83
C LEU A 248 -17.64 15.36 2.10
N ILE A 249 -18.56 15.06 1.18
CA ILE A 249 -18.48 13.92 0.27
C ILE A 249 -18.61 14.32 -1.21
N TYR A 250 -17.90 13.58 -2.06
CA TYR A 250 -18.01 13.57 -3.52
C TYR A 250 -18.98 12.46 -3.93
N ASP A 251 -20.26 12.78 -3.94
CA ASP A 251 -21.30 11.81 -4.29
C ASP A 251 -21.47 11.66 -5.82
N ALA A 252 -21.91 10.49 -6.26
CA ALA A 252 -22.16 10.17 -7.67
C ALA A 252 -23.25 9.11 -7.80
N THR A 253 -24.06 9.25 -8.84
CA THR A 253 -25.16 8.34 -9.18
C THR A 253 -24.71 7.29 -10.20
N SER A 254 -25.51 6.25 -10.41
CA SER A 254 -25.25 5.25 -11.47
C SER A 254 -25.20 5.89 -12.87
N GLN A 255 -26.00 6.93 -13.11
CA GLN A 255 -25.99 7.70 -14.36
C GLN A 255 -24.66 8.45 -14.59
N ASP A 256 -23.90 8.73 -13.53
CA ASP A 256 -22.59 9.36 -13.65
C ASP A 256 -21.49 8.42 -14.16
N TYR A 257 -21.65 7.10 -13.98
CA TYR A 257 -20.65 6.11 -14.39
C TYR A 257 -20.81 5.57 -15.82
N VAL A 258 -22.03 5.61 -16.35
CA VAL A 258 -22.30 5.16 -17.72
C VAL A 258 -21.83 6.15 -18.80
N LYS A 259 -21.30 7.30 -18.37
CA LYS A 259 -20.73 8.34 -19.24
C LYS A 259 -19.52 7.76 -20.01
N ASN A 260 -19.42 8.09 -21.30
CA ASN A 260 -18.38 7.62 -22.22
C ASN A 260 -18.45 6.16 -22.71
N PHE A 261 -19.55 5.44 -22.44
CA PHE A 261 -19.80 4.14 -23.04
C PHE A 261 -20.83 4.24 -24.19
N THR A 262 -20.63 3.44 -25.24
CA THR A 262 -21.66 3.25 -26.28
C THR A 262 -22.89 2.54 -25.68
N ALA A 263 -24.07 2.70 -26.30
CA ALA A 263 -25.28 2.01 -25.84
C ALA A 263 -25.09 0.47 -25.70
N ASN A 264 -24.36 -0.16 -26.63
CA ASN A 264 -24.03 -1.58 -26.55
C ASN A 264 -23.09 -1.91 -25.38
N GLN A 265 -22.10 -1.07 -25.10
CA GLN A 265 -21.23 -1.25 -23.93
C GLN A 265 -22.01 -1.07 -22.63
N ILE A 266 -22.86 -0.04 -22.54
CA ILE A 266 -23.75 0.19 -21.39
C ILE A 266 -24.64 -1.03 -21.19
N LEU A 267 -25.28 -1.54 -22.23
CA LEU A 267 -26.11 -2.74 -22.14
C LEU A 267 -25.30 -3.98 -21.72
N THR A 268 -24.07 -4.12 -22.22
CA THR A 268 -23.19 -5.25 -21.86
C THR A 268 -22.79 -5.20 -20.39
N ILE A 269 -22.45 -4.01 -19.88
CA ILE A 269 -21.94 -3.79 -18.52
C ILE A 269 -23.09 -3.77 -17.51
N THR A 270 -24.12 -2.95 -17.75
CA THR A 270 -25.23 -2.70 -16.81
C THR A 270 -26.37 -3.70 -16.96
N ARG A 271 -26.42 -4.45 -18.07
CA ARG A 271 -27.55 -5.34 -18.44
C ARG A 271 -28.88 -4.59 -18.52
N SER A 272 -28.86 -3.27 -18.74
CA SER A 272 -30.04 -2.41 -18.77
C SER A 272 -29.98 -1.36 -19.89
N ASN A 273 -31.15 -1.05 -20.46
CA ASN A 273 -31.36 0.04 -21.40
C ASN A 273 -31.85 1.34 -20.73
N SER A 274 -31.96 1.36 -19.40
CA SER A 274 -32.45 2.52 -18.64
C SER A 274 -31.47 3.68 -18.58
N TYR A 275 -30.26 3.49 -19.10
CA TYR A 275 -29.16 4.44 -19.06
C TYR A 275 -28.85 4.96 -20.46
N SER A 276 -28.77 6.28 -20.63
CA SER A 276 -28.43 6.91 -21.91
C SER A 276 -27.20 7.82 -21.77
N CYS A 277 -26.37 7.86 -22.82
CA CYS A 277 -25.22 8.74 -22.90
C CYS A 277 -25.64 10.08 -23.50
N SER A 278 -26.00 11.05 -22.65
CA SER A 278 -26.36 12.41 -23.10
C SER A 278 -25.35 13.48 -22.71
N ASN A 279 -24.46 13.22 -21.73
CA ASN A 279 -23.52 14.22 -21.20
C ASN A 279 -22.09 13.68 -21.07
N THR A 280 -21.12 14.49 -21.48
CA THR A 280 -19.67 14.21 -21.50
C THR A 280 -18.92 14.79 -20.30
N SER A 281 -19.60 15.07 -19.19
CA SER A 281 -18.99 15.70 -18.01
C SER A 281 -18.01 14.76 -17.28
N ASP A 282 -16.94 15.34 -16.72
CA ASP A 282 -16.00 14.70 -15.80
C ASP A 282 -16.71 13.99 -14.63
N LEU A 283 -16.20 12.83 -14.18
CA LEU A 283 -16.79 12.06 -13.09
C LEU A 283 -16.52 12.78 -11.76
N ASN A 284 -17.54 12.91 -10.90
CA ASN A 284 -17.37 13.50 -9.58
C ASN A 284 -16.60 12.57 -8.64
N TYR A 285 -15.28 12.60 -8.73
CA TYR A 285 -14.37 11.67 -8.06
C TYR A 285 -13.46 12.38 -7.06
N PRO A 286 -13.19 11.83 -5.86
CA PRO A 286 -12.41 12.48 -4.79
C PRO A 286 -10.89 12.50 -5.05
N SER A 287 -10.45 12.51 -6.31
CA SER A 287 -9.05 12.62 -6.72
C SER A 287 -8.93 13.19 -8.14
N PHE A 288 -7.73 13.63 -8.48
CA PHE A 288 -7.41 14.26 -9.77
C PHE A 288 -6.20 13.58 -10.41
N ILE A 289 -6.33 13.21 -11.68
CA ILE A 289 -5.20 12.76 -12.49
C ILE A 289 -5.15 13.53 -13.80
N ALA A 290 -4.01 14.16 -14.04
CA ALA A 290 -3.70 14.89 -15.25
C ALA A 290 -2.66 14.11 -16.05
N LEU A 291 -3.03 13.69 -17.26
CA LEU A 291 -2.19 12.84 -18.10
C LEU A 291 -1.43 13.69 -19.11
N TYR A 292 -0.19 13.35 -19.40
CA TYR A 292 0.59 13.96 -20.46
C TYR A 292 1.16 12.92 -21.43
N THR A 293 1.37 13.35 -22.68
CA THR A 293 2.16 12.61 -23.66
C THR A 293 3.59 13.18 -23.69
N ASN A 294 4.51 12.57 -24.44
CA ASN A 294 5.91 13.03 -24.56
C ASN A 294 6.10 14.44 -25.16
N THR A 295 5.03 15.24 -25.29
CA THR A 295 5.08 16.62 -25.74
C THR A 295 5.51 17.54 -24.59
N THR A 296 6.43 18.45 -24.90
CA THR A 296 7.01 19.42 -23.95
C THR A 296 6.17 20.71 -23.84
N GLY A 297 4.91 20.67 -24.30
CA GLY A 297 4.00 21.81 -24.26
C GLY A 297 3.34 21.95 -22.90
N MET A 298 3.05 23.18 -22.48
CA MET A 298 2.19 23.42 -21.33
C MET A 298 0.76 22.96 -21.66
N VAL A 299 0.19 22.10 -20.81
CA VAL A 299 -1.16 21.59 -20.92
C VAL A 299 -2.00 22.16 -19.78
N VAL A 300 -3.24 22.53 -20.08
CA VAL A 300 -4.21 22.98 -19.07
C VAL A 300 -5.37 22.00 -19.03
N GLN A 301 -5.66 21.47 -17.85
CA GLN A 301 -6.80 20.58 -17.62
C GLN A 301 -7.65 21.14 -16.48
N THR A 302 -8.97 21.18 -16.69
CA THR A 302 -9.94 21.62 -15.68
C THR A 302 -10.85 20.47 -15.30
N PHE A 303 -10.96 20.24 -14.00
CA PHE A 303 -11.84 19.26 -13.38
C PHE A 303 -13.00 19.98 -12.71
N GLN A 304 -14.22 19.49 -12.91
CA GLN A 304 -15.42 20.02 -12.25
C GLN A 304 -15.82 19.05 -11.14
N ARG A 305 -16.08 19.58 -9.95
CA ARG A 305 -16.47 18.77 -8.78
C ARG A 305 -17.66 19.37 -8.08
N THR A 306 -18.46 18.48 -7.51
CA THR A 306 -19.57 18.81 -6.63
C THR A 306 -19.33 18.13 -5.30
N VAL A 307 -19.35 18.88 -4.21
CA VAL A 307 -19.26 18.35 -2.86
C VAL A 307 -20.58 18.57 -2.14
N THR A 308 -20.98 17.60 -1.32
CA THR A 308 -22.16 17.68 -0.46
C THR A 308 -21.71 17.76 0.99
N ASN A 309 -22.23 18.73 1.74
CA ASN A 309 -22.00 18.81 3.18
C ASN A 309 -22.77 17.68 3.89
N VAL A 310 -22.07 16.85 4.64
CA VAL A 310 -22.66 15.81 5.51
C VAL A 310 -22.40 16.08 6.98
N GLY A 311 -21.69 17.16 7.31
CA GLY A 311 -21.57 17.68 8.66
C GLY A 311 -22.85 18.40 9.12
N ASP A 312 -22.90 18.67 10.42
CA ASP A 312 -24.07 19.26 11.05
C ASP A 312 -24.14 20.77 10.83
N GLY A 313 -25.26 21.26 10.31
CA GLY A 313 -25.54 22.70 10.24
C GLY A 313 -24.82 23.45 9.12
N ALA A 314 -24.62 24.75 9.35
CA ALA A 314 -24.02 25.68 8.40
C ALA A 314 -22.52 25.79 8.65
N THR A 315 -21.72 25.77 7.59
CA THR A 315 -20.26 25.77 7.69
C THR A 315 -19.62 26.33 6.43
N SER A 316 -18.32 26.66 6.50
CA SER A 316 -17.51 27.09 5.37
C SER A 316 -16.18 26.35 5.34
N TYR A 317 -15.71 26.12 4.12
CA TYR A 317 -14.44 25.44 3.85
C TYR A 317 -13.57 26.30 2.94
N THR A 318 -12.30 26.46 3.29
CA THR A 318 -11.29 27.13 2.46
C THR A 318 -10.38 26.09 1.80
N ALA A 319 -10.09 26.29 0.51
CA ALA A 319 -9.18 25.45 -0.24
C ALA A 319 -7.72 25.70 0.15
N ASN A 320 -7.02 24.64 0.55
CA ASN A 320 -5.56 24.62 0.66
C ASN A 320 -4.97 23.70 -0.42
N VAL A 321 -4.09 24.25 -1.27
CA VAL A 321 -3.55 23.55 -2.44
C VAL A 321 -2.04 23.37 -2.31
N ILE A 322 -1.60 22.13 -2.46
CA ILE A 322 -0.20 21.78 -2.68
C ILE A 322 -0.10 21.33 -4.14
N ALA A 323 0.51 22.17 -4.99
CA ALA A 323 0.64 21.86 -6.41
C ALA A 323 1.72 20.78 -6.65
N PRO A 324 1.50 19.83 -7.58
CA PRO A 324 2.57 18.97 -8.09
C PRO A 324 3.76 19.78 -8.62
N THR A 325 4.97 19.25 -8.47
CA THR A 325 6.18 19.91 -9.00
C THR A 325 6.04 20.20 -10.51
N PHE A 326 6.51 21.37 -10.94
CA PHE A 326 6.40 21.88 -12.32
C PHE A 326 4.96 22.07 -12.81
N SER A 327 4.03 22.35 -11.89
CA SER A 327 2.64 22.69 -12.22
C SER A 327 2.14 23.89 -11.41
N VAL A 328 1.08 24.52 -11.90
CA VAL A 328 0.30 25.53 -11.20
C VAL A 328 -1.13 24.99 -11.08
N VAL A 329 -1.65 24.97 -9.86
CA VAL A 329 -3.02 24.53 -9.56
C VAL A 329 -3.81 25.70 -9.00
N SER A 330 -5.00 25.94 -9.56
CA SER A 330 -5.95 26.93 -9.07
C SER A 330 -7.31 26.29 -8.82
N VAL A 331 -8.03 26.80 -7.82
CA VAL A 331 -9.37 26.35 -7.43
C VAL A 331 -10.30 27.55 -7.43
N SER A 332 -11.51 27.39 -7.97
CA SER A 332 -12.52 28.45 -8.01
C SER A 332 -13.93 27.89 -7.82
N PRO A 333 -14.72 28.42 -6.86
CA PRO A 333 -14.29 29.37 -5.83
C PRO A 333 -13.26 28.73 -4.87
N ASP A 334 -12.45 29.55 -4.19
CA ASP A 334 -11.48 29.09 -3.17
C ASP A 334 -12.12 28.88 -1.79
N THR A 335 -13.37 29.30 -1.62
CA THR A 335 -14.17 29.12 -0.41
C THR A 335 -15.55 28.56 -0.78
N LEU A 336 -16.00 27.53 -0.07
CA LEU A 336 -17.33 26.95 -0.21
C LEU A 336 -18.13 27.23 1.06
N VAL A 337 -19.31 27.82 0.90
CA VAL A 337 -20.21 28.13 2.01
C VAL A 337 -21.45 27.25 1.89
N PHE A 338 -21.80 26.56 2.97
CA PHE A 338 -22.98 25.72 3.08
C PHE A 338 -23.89 26.28 4.17
N GLY A 339 -25.15 26.53 3.85
CA GLY A 339 -26.14 27.01 4.81
C GLY A 339 -26.79 25.90 5.64
N LYS A 340 -26.64 24.63 5.25
CA LYS A 340 -27.20 23.47 5.95
C LYS A 340 -26.53 22.15 5.55
N THR A 341 -26.80 21.11 6.36
CA THR A 341 -26.52 19.71 6.01
C THR A 341 -27.21 19.32 4.70
N TYR A 342 -26.53 18.51 3.90
CA TYR A 342 -26.86 18.04 2.55
C TYR A 342 -26.95 19.11 1.47
N GLU A 343 -26.54 20.34 1.74
CA GLU A 343 -26.33 21.34 0.70
C GLU A 343 -25.14 20.95 -0.20
N LYS A 344 -25.27 21.25 -1.49
CA LYS A 344 -24.25 20.95 -2.51
C LYS A 344 -23.62 22.23 -3.00
N GLN A 345 -22.30 22.21 -3.14
CA GLN A 345 -21.53 23.29 -3.75
C GLN A 345 -20.66 22.75 -4.88
N ASN A 346 -20.48 23.57 -5.91
CA ASN A 346 -19.66 23.25 -7.07
C ASN A 346 -18.37 24.05 -7.04
N TYR A 347 -17.29 23.42 -7.50
CA TYR A 347 -16.04 24.12 -7.75
C TYR A 347 -15.31 23.50 -8.93
N SER A 348 -14.36 24.27 -9.44
CA SER A 348 -13.43 23.84 -10.48
C SER A 348 -12.01 23.82 -9.95
N LEU A 349 -11.26 22.78 -10.32
CA LEU A 349 -9.81 22.72 -10.14
C LEU A 349 -9.16 22.77 -11.51
N THR A 350 -8.28 23.74 -11.75
CA THR A 350 -7.52 23.85 -13.01
C THR A 350 -6.05 23.62 -12.71
N ILE A 351 -5.44 22.71 -13.46
CA ILE A 351 -4.01 22.44 -13.42
C ILE A 351 -3.38 22.83 -14.75
N SER A 352 -2.38 23.70 -14.68
CA SER A 352 -1.44 23.98 -15.76
C SER A 352 -0.16 23.24 -15.48
N TYR A 353 0.21 22.28 -16.32
CA TYR A 353 1.32 21.36 -16.08
C TYR A 353 2.11 21.10 -17.35
N MET A 354 3.35 20.64 -17.18
CA MET A 354 4.21 20.19 -18.26
C MET A 354 4.65 18.77 -17.98
N GLY A 355 4.53 17.90 -18.98
CA GLY A 355 5.13 16.58 -18.94
C GLY A 355 6.65 16.65 -19.09
N ASP A 356 7.34 15.59 -18.69
CA ASP A 356 8.74 15.42 -19.03
C ASP A 356 8.97 14.19 -19.91
N LYS A 357 10.13 14.15 -20.58
CA LYS A 357 10.51 13.03 -21.44
C LYS A 357 10.92 11.78 -20.65
N ASN A 358 11.12 11.91 -19.35
CA ASN A 358 11.55 10.82 -18.48
C ASN A 358 10.37 10.03 -17.91
N GLY A 359 9.13 10.50 -18.13
CA GLY A 359 7.93 9.85 -17.62
C GLY A 359 7.75 10.02 -16.11
N SER A 360 8.25 11.11 -15.53
CA SER A 360 8.17 11.34 -14.09
C SER A 360 6.73 11.55 -13.60
N VAL A 361 6.43 10.93 -12.46
CA VAL A 361 5.17 11.16 -11.76
C VAL A 361 5.38 12.24 -10.72
N THR A 362 4.59 13.32 -10.77
CA THR A 362 4.56 14.34 -9.72
C THR A 362 3.18 14.38 -9.09
N PHE A 363 3.11 14.80 -7.82
CA PHE A 363 1.84 14.79 -7.09
C PHE A 363 1.76 15.89 -6.05
N GLY A 364 0.53 16.18 -5.66
CA GLY A 364 0.15 17.19 -4.69
C GLY A 364 -1.22 16.87 -4.11
N SER A 365 -1.93 17.87 -3.63
CA SER A 365 -3.30 17.68 -3.10
C SER A 365 -4.08 18.99 -3.03
N LEU A 366 -5.40 18.85 -3.09
CA LEU A 366 -6.36 19.85 -2.61
C LEU A 366 -6.89 19.37 -1.27
N THR A 367 -6.92 20.24 -0.25
CA THR A 367 -7.60 19.98 1.02
C THR A 367 -8.58 21.09 1.30
N TRP A 368 -9.85 20.76 1.45
CA TRP A 368 -10.83 21.68 2.03
C TRP A 368 -10.69 21.63 3.55
N ILE A 369 -10.42 22.78 4.16
CA ILE A 369 -10.25 22.93 5.60
C ILE A 369 -11.47 23.68 6.12
N GLU A 370 -12.19 23.06 7.04
CA GLU A 370 -13.32 23.70 7.69
C GLU A 370 -12.86 24.79 8.66
N GLU A 371 -13.60 25.90 8.72
CA GLU A 371 -13.26 27.01 9.63
C GLU A 371 -13.56 26.69 11.12
N ASN A 372 -14.55 25.84 11.44
CA ASN A 372 -15.11 25.76 12.80
C ASN A 372 -14.91 24.41 13.54
N GLU A 373 -15.04 23.25 12.90
CA GLU A 373 -15.02 21.93 13.59
C GLU A 373 -13.80 21.07 13.24
N GLY A 374 -12.95 21.56 12.35
CA GLY A 374 -11.65 20.96 12.05
C GLY A 374 -11.70 19.79 11.06
N HIS A 375 -12.81 19.58 10.35
CA HIS A 375 -12.82 18.62 9.24
C HIS A 375 -11.80 19.03 8.17
N THR A 376 -11.12 18.02 7.63
CA THR A 376 -10.22 18.19 6.48
C THR A 376 -10.56 17.16 5.42
N VAL A 377 -10.87 17.65 4.22
CA VAL A 377 -11.35 16.84 3.10
C VAL A 377 -10.28 16.89 2.01
N ARG A 378 -9.42 15.87 1.99
CA ARG A 378 -8.21 15.85 1.16
C ARG A 378 -8.38 14.99 -0.10
N SER A 379 -8.09 15.56 -1.26
CA SER A 379 -8.04 14.85 -2.54
C SER A 379 -6.63 14.89 -3.15
N PRO A 380 -6.02 13.75 -3.50
CA PRO A 380 -4.71 13.74 -4.16
C PRO A 380 -4.82 14.26 -5.60
N ILE A 381 -3.76 14.94 -6.04
CA ILE A 381 -3.58 15.41 -7.42
C ILE A 381 -2.33 14.73 -7.97
N VAL A 382 -2.42 14.12 -9.15
CA VAL A 382 -1.29 13.47 -9.82
C VAL A 382 -1.13 14.00 -11.24
N VAL A 383 0.10 14.26 -11.64
CA VAL A 383 0.51 14.41 -13.04
C VAL A 383 1.31 13.18 -13.43
N SER A 384 0.88 12.49 -14.49
CA SER A 384 1.46 11.19 -14.91
C SER A 384 1.56 11.08 -16.42
N PRO A 385 2.58 10.37 -16.96
CA PRO A 385 2.57 10.00 -18.37
C PRO A 385 1.36 9.13 -18.71
N ILE A 386 0.88 9.24 -19.95
CA ILE A 386 -0.11 8.31 -20.50
C ILE A 386 0.52 6.92 -20.66
N ILE A 387 -0.27 5.88 -20.41
CA ILE A 387 0.13 4.49 -20.57
C ILE A 387 -0.66 3.82 -21.69
N ASN A 388 -0.19 2.66 -22.15
CA ASN A 388 -0.96 1.84 -23.10
C ASN A 388 -2.25 1.33 -22.43
N PHE A 389 -3.35 1.46 -23.16
CA PHE A 389 -4.67 0.96 -22.76
C PHE A 389 -4.82 -0.53 -23.10
N TRP A 390 -5.72 -1.22 -22.41
CA TRP A 390 -6.13 -2.59 -22.75
C TRP A 390 -7.30 -2.65 -23.71
#